data_AF-K4AU42-F1
#
_entry.id   AF-K4AU42-F1
#
_cell.length_a   1.000
_cell.length_b   1.000
_cell.length_c   1.000
_cell.angle_alpha   90.00
_cell.angle_beta   90.00
_cell.angle_gamma   90.00
#
_symmetry.space_group_name_H-M   'P 1'
#
loop_
_entity.id
_entity.type
_entity.pdbx_description
1 polymer ?
#
loop_
_entity_poly.entity_id
_entity_poly.type
_entity_poly.pdbx_seq_one_letter_code
_entity_poly.pdbx_strand_id
1 'polypeptide(L)'
;MRSLWNNYRGSLHQIMKSKPFGDALKDVPRGVDKSDWEWLVKEHLLSHKFMETSEINIVNMSKLSMPHRTGSKPIREITYEL
;
A
#
# COMPACT_ATOMS: atom_id res chain seq x y z
N MET A 1 21.19 3.55 -3.30
CA MET A 1 20.09 3.00 -2.47
C MET A 1 18.90 3.94 -2.32
N ARG A 2 19.02 5.11 -1.65
CA ARG A 2 17.89 6.09 -1.59
C ARG A 2 17.40 6.53 -2.97
N SER A 3 18.30 6.66 -3.95
CA SER A 3 17.96 6.95 -5.34
C SER A 3 17.10 5.87 -5.98
N LEU A 4 17.45 4.60 -5.82
CA LEU A 4 16.69 3.45 -6.33
C LEU A 4 15.25 3.47 -5.78
N TRP A 5 15.10 3.61 -4.46
CA TRP A 5 13.79 3.73 -3.83
C TRP A 5 13.01 4.95 -4.33
N ASN A 6 13.62 6.13 -4.32
CA ASN A 6 12.93 7.36 -4.74
C ASN A 6 12.46 7.30 -6.19
N ASN A 7 13.24 6.67 -7.06
CA ASN A 7 12.92 6.55 -8.49
C ASN A 7 11.84 5.50 -8.76
N TYR A 8 11.81 4.40 -8.00
CA TYR A 8 11.00 3.22 -8.33
C TYR A 8 9.90 2.86 -7.33
N ARG A 9 9.78 3.55 -6.19
CA ARG A 9 8.71 3.32 -5.20
C ARG A 9 7.30 3.47 -5.79
N GLY A 10 7.12 4.40 -6.73
CA GLY A 10 5.83 4.62 -7.39
C GLY A 10 5.42 3.43 -8.25
N SER A 11 6.36 2.95 -9.06
CA SER A 11 6.19 1.76 -9.89
C SER A 11 5.91 0.52 -9.04
N LEU A 12 6.67 0.33 -7.95
CA LEU A 12 6.45 -0.78 -7.02
C LEU A 12 5.04 -0.77 -6.45
N HIS A 13 4.60 0.38 -5.93
CA HIS A 13 3.27 0.53 -5.36
C HIS A 13 2.15 0.28 -6.38
N GLN A 14 2.34 0.68 -7.64
CA GLN A 14 1.38 0.43 -8.71
C GLN A 14 1.28 -1.07 -9.06
N ILE A 15 2.41 -1.76 -9.15
CA ILE A 15 2.46 -3.20 -9.41
C ILE A 15 1.76 -3.96 -8.27
N MET A 16 2.10 -3.65 -7.02
CA MET A 16 1.52 -4.29 -5.84
C MET A 16 0.01 -4.07 -5.66
N LYS A 17 -0.54 -2.94 -6.11
CA LYS A 17 -1.99 -2.72 -6.10
C LYS A 17 -2.75 -3.67 -7.01
N SER A 18 -2.09 -4.14 -8.07
CA SER A 18 -2.73 -4.94 -9.12
C SER A 18 -2.40 -6.43 -9.04
N LYS A 19 -1.28 -6.79 -8.41
CA LYS A 19 -0.74 -8.15 -8.47
C LYS A 19 -0.16 -8.62 -7.13
N PRO A 20 -0.23 -9.93 -6.83
CA PRO A 20 0.40 -10.50 -5.66
C PRO A 20 1.93 -10.42 -5.75
N PHE A 21 2.60 -10.51 -4.59
CA PHE A 21 4.05 -10.36 -4.44
C PHE A 21 4.90 -11.17 -5.44
N GLY A 22 4.53 -12.43 -5.69
CA GLY A 22 5.26 -13.31 -6.60
C GLY A 22 5.27 -12.83 -8.06
N ASP A 23 4.25 -12.09 -8.48
CA ASP A 23 4.17 -11.51 -9.82
C ASP A 23 4.85 -10.14 -9.88
N ALA A 24 4.95 -9.42 -8.76
CA ALA A 24 5.70 -8.17 -8.68
C ALA A 24 7.21 -8.35 -8.95
N LEU A 25 7.76 -9.51 -8.61
CA LEU A 25 9.16 -9.86 -8.94
C LEU A 25 9.39 -10.03 -10.46
N LYS A 26 8.35 -10.37 -11.23
CA LYS A 26 8.44 -10.58 -12.68
C LYS A 26 8.29 -9.28 -13.47
N ASP A 27 7.58 -8.30 -12.92
CA ASP A 27 7.29 -7.01 -13.56
C ASP A 27 8.41 -5.98 -13.35
N VAL A 28 9.60 -6.26 -13.89
CA VAL A 28 10.75 -5.35 -13.80
C VAL A 28 10.51 -4.12 -14.70
N PRO A 29 10.57 -2.88 -14.17
CA PRO A 29 10.46 -1.67 -14.99
C PRO A 29 11.60 -1.57 -16.02
N ARG A 30 11.32 -1.02 -17.22
CA ARG A 30 12.35 -0.85 -18.26
C ARG A 30 13.49 0.03 -17.75
N GLY A 31 14.73 -0.45 -17.92
CA GLY A 31 15.94 0.27 -17.49
C GLY A 31 16.33 0.04 -16.03
N VAL A 32 15.61 -0.82 -15.30
CA VAL A 32 16.03 -1.29 -13.98
C VAL A 32 16.76 -2.62 -14.12
N ASP A 33 17.91 -2.74 -13.46
CA ASP A 33 18.57 -4.03 -13.35
C ASP A 33 17.71 -4.99 -12.51
N LYS A 34 17.58 -6.24 -12.96
CA LYS A 34 16.73 -7.21 -12.29
C LYS A 34 17.16 -7.45 -10.84
N SER A 35 18.46 -7.46 -10.55
CA SER A 35 18.97 -7.67 -9.19
C SER A 35 18.63 -6.50 -8.27
N ASP A 36 18.72 -5.27 -8.77
CA ASP A 36 18.31 -4.06 -8.04
C ASP A 36 16.81 -4.07 -7.75
N TRP A 37 15.99 -4.49 -8.73
CA TRP A 37 14.55 -4.64 -8.54
C TRP A 37 14.21 -5.70 -7.50
N GLU A 38 14.79 -6.89 -7.62
CA GLU A 38 14.59 -7.97 -6.65
C GLU A 38 15.02 -7.56 -5.24
N TRP A 39 16.15 -6.87 -5.10
CA TRP A 39 16.60 -6.34 -3.82
C TRP A 39 15.60 -5.33 -3.26
N LEU A 40 15.13 -4.38 -4.07
CA LEU A 40 14.17 -3.35 -3.66
C LEU A 40 12.84 -3.94 -3.20
N VAL A 41 12.32 -4.94 -3.93
CA VAL A 41 11.09 -5.67 -3.60
C VAL A 41 11.28 -6.44 -2.28
N LYS A 42 12.38 -7.17 -2.12
CA LYS A 42 12.68 -7.94 -0.90
C LYS A 42 12.88 -7.02 0.30
N GLU A 43 13.69 -5.98 0.17
CA GLU A 43 13.99 -5.05 1.26
C GLU A 43 12.70 -4.39 1.77
N HIS A 44 11.84 -3.87 0.88
CA HIS A 44 10.66 -3.15 1.33
C HIS A 44 9.53 -4.02 1.86
N LEU A 45 9.45 -5.29 1.45
CA LEU A 45 8.31 -6.16 1.78
C LEU A 45 8.66 -7.27 2.77
N LEU A 46 9.94 -7.64 2.84
CA LEU A 46 10.45 -8.63 3.79
C LEU A 46 11.27 -7.99 4.90
N SER A 47 11.40 -6.65 4.94
CA SER A 47 11.96 -5.99 6.12
C SER A 47 11.09 -6.32 7.34
N HIS A 48 11.74 -6.77 8.40
CA HIS A 48 11.11 -7.08 9.68
C HIS A 48 10.18 -5.96 10.16
N LYS A 49 10.65 -4.71 10.05
CA LYS A 49 9.90 -3.52 10.45
C LYS A 49 8.61 -3.36 9.64
N PHE A 50 8.64 -3.67 8.35
CA PHE A 50 7.47 -3.62 7.49
C PHE A 50 6.48 -4.73 7.86
N MET A 51 6.97 -5.96 8.04
CA MET A 51 6.14 -7.09 8.47
C MET A 51 5.42 -6.81 9.80
N GLU A 52 6.15 -6.39 10.83
CA GLU A 52 5.58 -6.05 12.14
C GLU A 52 4.48 -4.98 12.03
N THR A 53 4.77 -3.92 11.27
CA THR A 53 3.80 -2.83 11.07
C THR A 53 2.57 -3.31 10.29
N SER A 54 2.77 -4.16 9.29
CA SER A 54 1.70 -4.74 8.47
C SER A 54 0.79 -5.66 9.31
N GLU A 55 1.37 -6.52 10.15
CA GLU A 55 0.61 -7.40 11.05
C GLU A 55 -0.23 -6.60 12.04
N ILE A 56 0.36 -5.59 12.68
CA ILE A 56 -0.35 -4.68 13.59
C ILE A 56 -1.48 -3.96 12.85
N ASN A 57 -1.24 -3.47 11.63
CA ASN A 57 -2.27 -2.80 10.83
C ASN A 57 -3.42 -3.74 10.44
N ILE A 58 -3.15 -5.00 10.09
CA ILE A 58 -4.19 -6.00 9.81
C ILE A 58 -5.05 -6.23 11.05
N VAL A 59 -4.44 -6.38 12.22
CA VAL A 59 -5.15 -6.55 13.50
C VAL A 59 -5.97 -5.30 13.86
N ASN A 60 -5.45 -4.11 13.59
CA ASN A 60 -6.19 -2.87 13.83
C ASN A 60 -7.37 -2.71 12.88
N MET A 61 -7.21 -3.07 11.60
CA MET A 61 -8.28 -3.07 10.60
C MET A 61 -9.37 -4.11 10.91
N SER A 62 -9.02 -5.31 11.41
CA SER A 62 -10.01 -6.31 11.80
C SER A 62 -10.83 -5.89 13.02
N LYS A 63 -10.24 -5.06 13.90
CA LYS A 63 -10.93 -4.43 15.04
C LYS A 63 -11.73 -3.19 14.64
N LEU A 64 -11.60 -2.70 13.41
CA LEU A 64 -12.28 -1.51 12.91
C LEU A 64 -13.76 -1.82 12.63
N SER A 65 -14.56 -1.89 13.69
CA SER A 65 -16.02 -1.95 13.64
C SER A 65 -16.61 -0.54 13.47
N MET A 66 -16.27 0.18 12.41
CA MET A 66 -16.99 1.41 12.07
C MET A 66 -18.11 1.05 11.08
N PRO A 67 -19.38 0.94 11.51
CA PRO A 67 -20.48 0.87 10.55
C PRO A 67 -20.47 2.16 9.75
N HIS A 68 -20.48 2.06 8.42
CA HIS A 68 -20.42 3.18 7.47
C HIS A 68 -21.57 4.22 7.60
N ARG A 69 -22.44 4.14 8.62
CA ARG A 69 -23.73 4.86 8.63
C ARG A 69 -24.31 5.28 9.99
N THR A 70 -23.59 5.25 11.11
CA THR A 70 -24.21 5.71 12.37
C THR A 70 -23.87 7.17 12.65
N GLY A 71 -24.68 8.09 12.09
CA GLY A 71 -24.83 9.46 12.63
C GLY A 71 -24.74 10.63 11.65
N SER A 72 -24.16 10.45 10.46
CA SER A 72 -23.97 11.56 9.53
C SER A 72 -24.99 11.52 8.40
N LYS A 73 -25.90 12.51 8.36
CA LYS A 73 -26.72 12.77 7.18
C LYS A 73 -25.78 13.12 6.01
N PRO A 74 -25.96 12.54 4.81
CA PRO A 74 -25.22 12.99 3.64
C PRO A 74 -25.49 14.48 3.41
N ILE A 75 -24.51 15.22 2.86
CA ILE A 75 -24.59 16.68 2.66
C ILE A 75 -25.89 17.11 1.93
N ARG A 76 -26.45 16.24 1.09
CA ARG A 76 -27.70 16.47 0.35
C ARG A 76 -28.96 16.47 1.23
N GLU A 77 -28.88 15.92 2.44
CA GLU A 77 -29.96 15.84 3.43
C GLU A 77 -29.82 16.91 4.54
N ILE A 78 -28.82 17.79 4.44
CA ILE A 78 -28.63 18.92 5.35
C ILE A 78 -29.48 20.09 4.84
N THR A 79 -30.67 20.26 5.40
CA THR A 79 -31.47 21.48 5.23
C THR A 79 -31.07 22.49 6.30
N TYR A 80 -30.64 23.68 5.89
CA TYR A 80 -30.44 24.79 6.82
C TYR A 80 -31.79 25.47 7.06
N GLU A 81 -32.22 25.60 8.31
CA GLU A 81 -33.31 26.52 8.65
C GLU A 81 -32.78 27.95 8.48
N LEU A 82 -33.56 28.77 7.76
CA LEU A 82 -33.22 30.12 7.33
C LEU A 82 -34.00 31.13 8.17
#